data_AF-A0A3M9YLE1-F1
#
_entry.id   AF-A0A3M9YLE1-F1
#
_cell.length_a   1.000
_cell.length_b   1.000
_cell.length_c   1.000
_cell.angle_alpha   90.00
_cell.angle_beta   90.00
_cell.angle_gamma   90.00
#
_symmetry.space_group_name_H-M   'P 1'
#
loop_
_entity.id
_entity.type
_entity.pdbx_description
1 polymer ?
#
loop_
_entity_poly.entity_id
_entity_poly.type
_entity_poly.pdbx_seq_one_letter_code
_entity_poly.pdbx_strand_id
1 'polypeptide(L)'
;MNATRNVWSLSLGILFLLIVVVGGGLGSCAAYNSMRVWNAETAGEAELAQARQNRQIATLEAEAKLESAKLLAQAEVERAKGVAEANRIVANGLGGPEGYLRYLYIENLSQSQGKIIYVPTEAGLPILEAGKRPDE
;
A
#
# COMPACT_ATOMS: atom_id res chain seq x y z
N MET A 1 31.91 -39.14 -76.53
CA MET A 1 31.82 -39.56 -75.12
C MET A 1 31.60 -38.39 -74.12
N ASN A 2 31.17 -37.20 -74.57
CA ASN A 2 31.06 -36.02 -73.69
C ASN A 2 29.65 -35.82 -73.11
N ALA A 3 28.61 -36.34 -73.77
CA ALA A 3 27.22 -36.20 -73.35
C ALA A 3 26.92 -36.96 -72.04
N THR A 4 27.42 -38.20 -71.90
CA THR A 4 27.22 -39.02 -70.70
C THR A 4 27.89 -38.41 -69.46
N ARG A 5 29.06 -37.79 -69.61
CA ARG A 5 29.78 -37.12 -68.50
C ARG A 5 29.04 -35.87 -68.00
N ASN A 6 28.42 -35.10 -68.91
CA ASN A 6 27.64 -33.90 -68.56
C ASN A 6 26.27 -34.22 -67.94
N VAL A 7 25.62 -35.31 -68.37
CA VAL A 7 24.36 -35.77 -67.76
C VAL A 7 24.58 -36.26 -66.33
N TRP A 8 25.70 -36.94 -66.07
CA TRP A 8 26.07 -37.39 -64.73
C TRP A 8 26.40 -36.23 -63.79
N SER A 9 27.14 -35.21 -64.26
CA SER A 9 27.46 -34.04 -63.44
C SER A 9 26.21 -33.19 -63.10
N LEU A 10 25.26 -33.07 -64.03
CA LEU A 10 24.00 -32.36 -63.78
C LEU A 10 23.13 -33.10 -62.75
N SER A 11 23.07 -34.42 -62.83
CA SER A 11 22.30 -35.27 -61.91
C SER A 11 22.86 -35.20 -60.47
N LEU A 12 24.18 -35.20 -60.32
CA LEU A 12 24.85 -35.00 -59.02
C LEU A 12 24.58 -33.61 -58.42
N GLY A 13 24.58 -32.57 -59.25
CA GLY A 13 24.25 -31.21 -58.82
C GLY A 13 22.81 -31.08 -58.30
N ILE A 14 21.85 -31.69 -58.99
CA ILE A 14 20.44 -31.70 -58.58
C ILE A 14 20.25 -32.48 -57.28
N LEU A 15 20.89 -33.64 -57.15
CA LEU A 15 20.82 -34.45 -55.92
C LEU A 15 21.41 -33.69 -54.72
N PHE A 16 22.54 -33.01 -54.89
CA PHE A 16 23.14 -32.19 -53.84
C PHE A 16 22.21 -31.04 -53.43
N LEU A 17 21.58 -30.35 -54.38
CA LEU A 17 20.65 -29.26 -54.10
C LEU A 17 19.40 -29.75 -53.35
N LEU A 18 18.86 -30.92 -53.72
CA LEU A 18 17.76 -31.56 -52.98
C LEU A 18 18.16 -31.90 -51.54
N ILE A 19 19.36 -32.43 -51.31
CA ILE A 19 19.86 -32.74 -49.96
C ILE A 19 20.02 -31.47 -49.13
N VAL A 20 20.52 -30.38 -49.72
CA VAL A 20 20.64 -29.09 -49.03
C VAL A 20 19.28 -28.51 -48.67
N VAL A 21 18.29 -28.59 -49.57
CA VAL A 21 16.94 -28.07 -49.32
C VAL A 21 16.21 -28.91 -48.26
N VAL A 22 16.27 -30.24 -48.35
CA VAL A 22 15.61 -31.14 -47.38
C VAL A 22 16.32 -31.10 -46.04
N GLY A 23 17.66 -31.15 -46.02
CA GLY A 23 18.47 -31.07 -44.80
C GLY A 23 18.35 -29.69 -44.13
N GLY A 24 18.35 -28.61 -44.92
CA GLY A 24 18.10 -27.25 -44.43
C GLY A 24 16.70 -27.10 -43.85
N GLY A 25 15.66 -27.56 -44.54
CA GLY A 25 14.27 -27.48 -44.06
C GLY A 25 14.03 -28.26 -42.76
N LEU A 26 14.54 -29.50 -42.65
CA LEU A 26 14.41 -30.30 -41.43
C LEU A 26 15.23 -29.72 -40.27
N GLY A 27 16.46 -29.24 -40.54
CA GLY A 27 17.30 -28.58 -39.54
C GLY A 27 16.69 -27.26 -39.03
N SER A 28 16.08 -26.47 -39.93
CA SER A 28 15.43 -25.19 -39.58
C SER A 28 14.21 -25.39 -38.68
N CYS A 29 13.37 -26.40 -38.93
CA CYS A 29 12.22 -26.68 -38.08
C CYS A 29 12.62 -27.11 -36.67
N ALA A 30 13.65 -27.94 -36.54
CA ALA A 30 14.16 -28.38 -35.23
C ALA A 30 14.78 -27.21 -34.44
N ALA A 31 15.59 -26.38 -35.11
CA ALA A 31 16.20 -25.19 -34.50
C ALA A 31 15.16 -24.14 -34.10
N TYR A 32 14.12 -23.95 -34.91
CA TYR A 32 13.04 -23.01 -34.59
C TYR A 32 12.29 -23.40 -33.32
N ASN A 33 11.94 -24.69 -33.18
CA ASN A 33 11.20 -25.14 -32.01
C ASN A 33 12.04 -25.05 -30.73
N SER A 34 13.34 -25.40 -30.78
CA SER A 34 14.22 -25.31 -29.61
C SER A 34 14.45 -23.86 -29.17
N MET A 35 14.66 -22.94 -30.10
CA MET A 35 14.78 -21.51 -29.81
C MET A 35 13.50 -20.94 -29.18
N ARG A 36 12.34 -21.34 -29.70
CA ARG A 36 11.04 -20.90 -29.15
C ARG A 36 10.84 -21.35 -27.71
N VAL A 37 11.19 -22.60 -27.38
CA VAL A 37 11.07 -23.11 -26.00
C VAL A 37 12.04 -22.39 -25.07
N TRP A 38 13.30 -22.20 -25.49
CA TRP A 38 14.28 -21.47 -24.68
C TRP A 38 13.86 -20.01 -24.41
N ASN A 39 13.33 -19.32 -25.43
CA ASN A 39 12.78 -17.98 -25.27
C ASN A 39 11.57 -17.96 -24.31
N ALA A 40 10.71 -18.99 -24.35
CA ALA A 40 9.57 -19.09 -23.45
C ALA A 40 9.99 -19.38 -22.00
N GLU A 41 10.99 -20.23 -21.81
CA GLU A 41 11.54 -20.58 -20.49
C GLU A 41 12.20 -19.37 -19.83
N THR A 42 13.09 -18.69 -20.55
CA THR A 42 13.76 -17.47 -20.04
C THR A 42 12.77 -16.35 -19.74
N ALA A 43 11.72 -16.19 -20.57
CA ALA A 43 10.64 -15.24 -20.29
C ALA A 43 9.85 -15.63 -19.02
N GLY A 44 9.53 -16.91 -18.84
CA GLY A 44 8.84 -17.40 -17.64
C GLY A 44 9.67 -17.23 -16.37
N GLU A 45 10.97 -17.48 -16.43
CA GLU A 45 11.90 -17.25 -15.31
C GLU A 45 11.96 -15.76 -14.93
N ALA A 46 12.02 -14.87 -15.92
CA ALA A 46 12.02 -13.44 -15.69
C ALA A 46 10.71 -12.97 -15.03
N GLU A 47 9.56 -13.46 -15.50
CA GLU A 47 8.25 -13.15 -14.92
C GLU A 47 8.12 -13.67 -13.47
N LEU A 48 8.58 -14.90 -13.21
CA LEU A 48 8.60 -15.47 -11.86
C LEU A 48 9.52 -14.67 -10.93
N ALA A 49 10.70 -14.27 -11.39
CA ALA A 49 11.61 -13.44 -10.62
C ALA A 49 10.99 -12.08 -10.29
N GLN A 50 10.36 -11.44 -11.27
CA GLN A 50 9.66 -10.17 -11.07
C GLN A 50 8.49 -10.31 -10.09
N ALA A 51 7.67 -11.35 -10.22
CA ALA A 51 6.55 -11.60 -9.31
C ALA A 51 7.02 -11.83 -7.87
N ARG A 52 8.15 -12.54 -7.67
CA ARG A 52 8.76 -12.72 -6.35
C ARG A 52 9.22 -11.40 -5.75
N GLN A 53 9.92 -10.58 -6.52
CA GLN A 53 10.37 -9.26 -6.09
C GLN A 53 9.19 -8.36 -5.73
N ASN A 54 8.17 -8.31 -6.57
CA ASN A 54 6.95 -7.53 -6.32
C ASN A 54 6.26 -7.95 -5.03
N ARG A 55 6.17 -9.26 -4.74
CA ARG A 55 5.63 -9.74 -3.47
C ARG A 55 6.49 -9.34 -2.28
N GLN A 56 7.81 -9.44 -2.40
CA GLN A 56 8.72 -9.03 -1.33
C GLN A 56 8.60 -7.53 -1.04
N ILE A 57 8.55 -6.69 -2.08
CA ILE A 57 8.33 -5.25 -1.94
C ILE A 57 6.99 -4.98 -1.24
N ALA A 58 5.90 -5.62 -1.68
CA ALA A 58 4.59 -5.45 -1.05
C ALA A 58 4.57 -5.85 0.44
N THR A 59 5.26 -6.93 0.81
CA THR A 59 5.39 -7.34 2.21
C THR A 59 6.18 -6.31 3.01
N LEU A 60 7.34 -5.86 2.52
CA LEU A 60 8.16 -4.84 3.19
C LEU A 60 7.42 -3.51 3.35
N GLU A 61 6.67 -3.10 2.32
CA GLU A 61 5.82 -1.91 2.39
C GLU A 61 4.71 -2.06 3.42
N ALA A 62 4.07 -3.24 3.51
CA ALA A 62 3.04 -3.51 4.50
C ALA A 62 3.60 -3.52 5.93
N GLU A 63 4.76 -4.12 6.13
CA GLU A 63 5.48 -4.11 7.41
C GLU A 63 5.86 -2.68 7.82
N ALA A 64 6.43 -1.89 6.91
CA ALA A 64 6.78 -0.50 7.16
C ALA A 64 5.55 0.36 7.52
N LYS A 65 4.41 0.15 6.84
CA LYS A 65 3.15 0.83 7.17
C LYS A 65 2.63 0.43 8.56
N LEU A 66 2.71 -0.85 8.91
CA LEU A 66 2.32 -1.33 10.23
C LEU A 66 3.20 -0.73 11.33
N GLU A 67 4.52 -0.69 11.13
CA GLU A 67 5.46 -0.08 12.07
C GLU A 67 5.20 1.43 12.23
N SER A 68 5.04 2.14 11.11
CA SER A 68 4.67 3.56 11.11
C SER A 68 3.39 3.81 11.90
N ALA A 69 2.34 3.02 11.67
CA ALA A 69 1.07 3.15 12.39
C ALA A 69 1.24 2.90 13.90
N LYS A 70 2.06 1.92 14.31
CA LYS A 70 2.38 1.65 15.71
C LYS A 70 3.11 2.82 16.37
N LEU A 71 4.09 3.42 15.68
CA LEU A 71 4.84 4.56 16.19
C LEU A 71 3.93 5.79 16.32
N LEU A 72 3.07 6.04 15.34
CA LEU A 72 2.08 7.12 15.40
C LEU A 72 1.09 6.92 16.55
N ALA A 73 0.60 5.69 16.76
CA ALA A 73 -0.28 5.39 17.89
C ALA A 73 0.41 5.62 19.23
N GLN A 74 1.68 5.23 19.37
CA GLN A 74 2.47 5.51 20.58
C GLN A 74 2.68 7.01 20.81
N ALA A 75 3.02 7.76 19.76
CA ALA A 75 3.17 9.20 19.83
C ALA A 75 1.87 9.87 20.28
N GLU A 76 0.72 9.41 19.78
CA GLU A 76 -0.59 9.93 20.15
C GLU A 76 -0.94 9.64 21.63
N VAL A 77 -0.59 8.47 22.15
CA VAL A 77 -0.74 8.15 23.57
C VAL A 77 0.10 9.10 24.43
N GLU A 78 1.35 9.35 24.05
CA GLU A 78 2.22 10.26 24.81
C GLU A 78 1.72 11.71 24.75
N ARG A 79 1.23 12.14 23.57
CA ARG A 79 0.56 13.42 23.41
C ARG A 79 -0.67 13.54 24.32
N ALA A 80 -1.51 12.51 24.38
CA ALA A 80 -2.70 12.48 25.22
C ALA A 80 -2.34 12.54 26.72
N LYS A 81 -1.29 11.85 27.16
CA LYS A 81 -0.76 11.97 28.53
C LYS A 81 -0.31 13.39 28.83
N GLY A 82 0.43 14.02 27.91
CA GLY A 82 0.89 15.40 28.07
C GLY A 82 -0.28 16.39 28.22
N VAL A 83 -1.33 16.23 27.40
CA VAL A 83 -2.56 17.03 27.52
C VAL A 83 -3.27 16.77 28.86
N ALA A 84 -3.39 15.51 29.28
CA ALA A 84 -4.01 15.16 30.55
C ALA A 84 -3.26 15.77 31.74
N GLU A 85 -1.93 15.72 31.71
CA GLU A 85 -1.07 16.30 32.75
C GLU A 85 -1.15 17.83 32.76
N ALA A 86 -1.15 18.47 31.59
CA ALA A 86 -1.35 19.92 31.47
C ALA A 86 -2.71 20.34 32.06
N ASN A 87 -3.78 19.62 31.71
CA ASN A 87 -5.12 19.88 32.26
C ASN A 87 -5.15 19.69 33.78
N ARG A 88 -4.47 18.67 34.31
CA ARG A 88 -4.37 18.42 35.76
C ARG A 88 -3.66 19.58 36.46
N ILE A 89 -2.55 20.06 35.92
CA ILE A 89 -1.79 21.19 36.48
C ILE A 89 -2.66 22.45 36.53
N VAL A 90 -3.31 22.79 35.41
CA VAL A 90 -4.19 23.97 35.33
C VAL A 90 -5.37 23.85 36.29
N ALA A 91 -6.03 22.68 36.33
CA ALA A 91 -7.16 22.47 37.23
C ALA A 91 -6.77 22.61 38.69
N ASN A 92 -5.64 22.04 39.11
CA ASN A 92 -5.14 22.21 40.47
C ASN A 92 -4.85 23.68 40.81
N GLY A 93 -4.29 24.45 39.87
CA GLY A 93 -4.05 25.88 40.04
C GLY A 93 -5.32 26.72 40.18
N LEU A 94 -6.46 26.23 39.68
CA LEU A 94 -7.76 26.91 39.71
C LEU A 94 -8.68 26.42 40.84
N GLY A 95 -8.17 25.64 41.80
CA GLY A 95 -8.98 25.11 42.91
C GLY A 95 -9.72 23.81 42.58
N GLY A 96 -9.28 23.10 41.54
CA GLY A 96 -9.80 21.80 41.14
C GLY A 96 -10.65 21.84 39.86
N PRO A 97 -11.34 20.73 39.54
CA PRO A 97 -12.09 20.57 38.29
C PRO A 97 -13.17 21.65 38.08
N GLU A 98 -13.89 22.05 39.13
CA GLU A 98 -14.93 23.08 39.01
C GLU A 98 -14.36 24.46 38.64
N GLY A 99 -13.24 24.84 39.26
CA GLY A 99 -12.56 26.10 38.93
C GLY A 99 -12.04 26.12 37.50
N TYR A 100 -11.57 24.98 36.99
CA TYR A 100 -11.17 24.84 35.59
C TYR A 100 -12.35 24.95 34.62
N LEU A 101 -13.46 24.27 34.90
CA LEU A 101 -14.68 24.37 34.08
C LEU A 101 -15.20 25.82 34.04
N ARG A 102 -15.15 26.52 35.17
CA ARG A 102 -15.54 27.93 35.24
C ARG A 102 -14.60 28.84 34.46
N TYR A 103 -13.29 28.59 34.51
CA TYR A 103 -12.31 29.29 33.67
C TYR A 103 -12.61 29.10 32.18
N LEU A 104 -12.78 27.85 31.73
CA LEU A 104 -13.11 27.53 30.33
C LEU A 104 -14.42 28.20 29.90
N TYR A 105 -15.43 28.23 30.77
CA TYR A 105 -16.70 28.91 30.50
C TYR A 105 -16.49 30.42 30.28
N ILE A 106 -15.74 31.09 31.17
CA ILE A 106 -15.46 32.53 31.06
C ILE A 106 -14.64 32.82 29.80
N GLU A 107 -13.63 32.00 29.49
CA GLU A 107 -12.80 32.13 28.30
C GLU A 107 -13.64 32.01 27.01
N ASN A 108 -14.49 30.98 26.91
CA ASN A 108 -15.37 30.79 25.76
C ASN A 108 -16.40 31.92 25.62
N LEU A 109 -16.93 32.43 26.74
CA LEU A 109 -17.86 33.56 26.73
C LEU A 109 -17.18 34.84 26.22
N SER A 110 -15.93 35.10 26.64
CA SER A 110 -15.11 36.22 26.16
C SER A 110 -14.87 36.14 24.65
N GLN A 111 -14.58 34.96 24.12
CA GLN A 111 -14.36 34.75 22.69
C GLN A 111 -15.64 34.83 21.85
N SER A 112 -16.81 34.56 22.44
CA SER A 112 -18.10 34.44 21.71
C SER A 112 -18.84 35.77 21.45
N GLN A 113 -18.19 36.92 21.66
CA GLN A 113 -18.72 38.28 21.35
C GLN A 113 -20.20 38.51 21.77
N GLY A 114 -20.60 38.03 22.95
CA GLY A 114 -21.93 38.34 23.50
C GLY A 114 -23.11 37.54 22.96
N LYS A 115 -22.92 36.38 22.32
CA LYS A 115 -24.03 35.43 22.08
C LYS A 115 -24.49 34.82 23.41
N ILE A 116 -25.58 35.37 23.96
CA ILE A 116 -26.23 34.86 25.17
C ILE A 116 -26.95 33.55 24.81
N ILE A 117 -26.35 32.41 25.14
CA ILE A 117 -27.01 31.11 25.13
C ILE A 117 -27.69 30.95 26.49
N TYR A 118 -29.01 31.12 26.54
CA TYR A 118 -29.77 30.92 27.78
C TYR A 118 -29.89 29.43 28.08
N VAL A 119 -29.18 28.98 29.11
CA VAL A 119 -29.31 27.64 29.68
C VAL A 119 -29.88 27.80 31.09
N PRO A 120 -31.01 27.18 31.45
CA PRO A 120 -31.52 27.25 32.81
C PRO A 120 -30.47 26.66 33.76
N THR A 121 -30.16 27.36 34.85
CA THR A 121 -29.13 26.97 35.83
C THR A 121 -29.73 26.99 37.24
N GLU A 122 -29.32 26.03 38.08
CA GLU A 122 -29.32 26.22 39.53
C GLU A 122 -27.83 26.33 39.93
N ALA A 123 -27.42 27.48 40.47
CA ALA A 123 -26.03 27.82 40.83
C ALA A 123 -25.03 28.13 39.68
N GLY A 124 -25.49 28.49 38.48
CA GLY A 124 -24.62 29.07 37.42
C GLY A 124 -23.84 28.07 36.56
N LEU A 125 -24.11 26.77 36.68
CA LEU A 125 -23.70 25.72 35.74
C LEU A 125 -24.94 25.14 35.04
N PRO A 126 -24.87 24.78 33.74
CA PRO A 126 -25.91 24.02 33.06
C PRO A 126 -26.32 22.77 33.86
N ILE A 127 -27.62 22.51 33.99
CA ILE A 127 -28.15 21.38 34.75
C ILE A 127 -27.55 20.08 34.21
N LEU A 128 -26.69 19.43 35.01
CA LEU A 128 -26.02 18.18 34.63
C LEU A 128 -26.90 16.94 34.87
N GLU A 129 -28.09 17.12 35.46
CA GLU A 129 -28.94 16.06 36.02
C GLU A 129 -30.33 15.93 35.36
N ALA A 130 -30.58 16.61 34.24
CA ALA A 130 -31.88 16.71 33.58
C ALA A 130 -32.41 15.40 32.93
N GLY A 131 -32.01 14.22 33.42
CA GLY A 131 -32.36 12.91 32.88
C GLY A 131 -32.96 11.91 33.88
N LYS A 132 -32.98 12.18 35.19
CA LYS A 132 -33.64 11.27 36.16
C LYS A 132 -35.10 11.65 36.34
N ARG A 133 -35.98 11.12 35.48
CA ARG A 133 -37.39 10.97 35.84
C ARG A 133 -37.47 9.94 36.97
N PRO A 134 -38.17 10.21 38.08
CA PRO A 134 -38.61 9.15 38.98
C PRO A 134 -39.66 8.35 38.22
N ASP A 135 -39.43 7.05 38.10
CA ASP A 135 -40.41 6.12 37.60
C ASP A 135 -41.48 5.97 38.70
N GLU A 136 -42.66 6.54 38.49
CA GLU A 136 -43.88 6.23 39.26
C GLU A 136 -44.55 4.96 38.72
#